data_AF-A0A800CBF1-F1
#
_entry.id   AF-A0A800CBF1-F1
#
_cell.length_a   1.000
_cell.length_b   1.000
_cell.length_c   1.000
_cell.angle_alpha   90.00
_cell.angle_beta   90.00
_cell.angle_gamma   90.00
#
_symmetry.space_group_name_H-M   'P 1'
#
loop_
_entity.id
_entity.type
_entity.pdbx_description
1 polymer ?
#
loop_
_entity_poly.entity_id
_entity_poly.type
_entity_poly.pdbx_seq_one_letter_code
_entity_poly.pdbx_strand_id
1 'polypeptide(L)'
;MNPSDNLKQIVEAALLASGKAMSLDKLLELFDEMEQPEKKALRAVLQELSKDYADRGIEVKEVASGWRIQVSRECAPWVSRLWEEKKVDKNEDFIFIFSFFIVYTL
;
A
#
# COMPACT_ATOMS: atom_id res chain seq x y z
N MET A 1 22.23 2.77 9.63
CA MET A 1 21.41 2.98 8.41
C MET A 1 20.63 4.26 8.68
N ASN A 2 20.90 5.35 7.97
CA ASN A 2 20.26 6.63 8.27
C ASN A 2 18.78 6.58 7.82
N PRO A 3 17.80 6.92 8.67
CA PRO A 3 16.38 6.87 8.32
C PRO A 3 16.03 7.78 7.14
N SER A 4 16.74 8.90 6.99
CA SER A 4 16.55 9.88 5.91
C SER A 4 16.88 9.33 4.51
N ASP A 5 17.90 8.48 4.38
CA ASP A 5 18.24 7.82 3.11
C ASP A 5 17.29 6.66 2.77
N ASN A 6 16.56 6.15 3.77
CA ASN A 6 15.69 4.97 3.65
C ASN A 6 14.20 5.30 3.81
N LEU A 7 13.84 6.59 3.89
CA LEU A 7 12.45 7.03 4.12
C LEU A 7 11.50 6.40 3.10
N LYS A 8 11.91 6.34 1.83
CA LYS A 8 11.15 5.71 0.76
C LYS A 8 10.90 4.23 1.00
N GLN A 9 11.94 3.48 1.37
CA GLN A 9 11.84 2.05 1.66
C GLN A 9 10.98 1.76 2.91
N ILE A 10 11.08 2.62 3.94
CA ILE A 10 10.28 2.49 5.16
C ILE A 10 8.80 2.70 4.83
N VAL A 11 8.47 3.77 4.10
CA VAL A 11 7.09 4.07 3.68
C VAL A 11 6.55 2.98 2.77
N GLU A 12 7.34 2.49 1.82
CA GLU A 12 6.99 1.39 0.92
C GLU A 12 6.66 0.12 1.72
N ALA A 13 7.55 -0.29 2.63
CA ALA A 13 7.36 -1.47 3.47
C ALA A 13 6.14 -1.31 4.39
N ALA A 14 5.94 -0.13 4.98
CA ALA A 14 4.79 0.17 5.83
C ALA A 14 3.46 0.04 5.07
N LEU A 15 3.37 0.62 3.87
CA LEU A 15 2.17 0.53 3.05
C LEU A 15 1.87 -0.91 2.63
N LEU A 16 2.91 -1.67 2.24
CA LEU A 16 2.77 -3.09 1.89
C LEU A 16 2.30 -3.92 3.09
N ALA A 17 2.92 -3.75 4.26
CA ALA A 17 2.59 -4.49 5.47
C ALA A 17 1.20 -4.14 6.03
N SER A 18 0.77 -2.88 5.86
CA SER A 18 -0.52 -2.42 6.39
C SER A 18 -1.73 -3.03 5.67
N GLY A 19 -1.57 -3.41 4.40
CA GLY A 19 -2.62 -3.91 3.50
C GLY A 19 -3.87 -3.02 3.39
N LYS A 20 -3.83 -1.79 3.90
CA LYS A 20 -4.94 -0.84 3.95
C LYS A 20 -4.43 0.58 3.74
N ALA A 21 -5.35 1.55 3.66
CA ALA A 21 -4.95 2.94 3.58
C ALA A 21 -4.31 3.41 4.90
N MET A 22 -3.11 3.99 4.80
CA MET A 22 -2.41 4.65 5.88
C MET A 22 -2.42 6.17 5.69
N SER A 23 -2.81 6.90 6.74
CA SER A 23 -2.69 8.35 6.76
C SER A 23 -1.23 8.78 6.95
N LEU A 24 -0.92 10.02 6.59
CA LEU A 24 0.41 10.60 6.85
C LEU A 24 0.75 10.59 8.34
N ASP A 25 -0.24 10.82 9.21
CA ASP A 25 -0.04 10.78 10.66
C ASP A 25 0.34 9.38 11.13
N LYS A 26 -0.30 8.33 10.58
CA LYS A 26 0.05 6.94 10.89
C LYS A 26 1.43 6.53 10.36
N LEU A 27 1.88 7.11 9.25
CA LEU A 27 3.23 6.92 8.76
C LEU A 27 4.26 7.63 9.64
N LEU A 28 3.94 8.82 10.16
CA LEU A 28 4.80 9.55 11.10
C LEU A 28 4.97 8.83 12.43
N GLU A 29 3.91 8.18 12.93
CA GLU A 29 3.96 7.37 14.15
C GLU A 29 4.94 6.19 14.07
N LEU A 30 5.42 5.82 12.87
CA LEU A 30 6.45 4.78 12.70
C LEU A 30 7.87 5.26 13.04
N PHE A 31 8.07 6.57 13.16
CA PHE A 31 9.35 7.19 13.45
C PHE A 31 9.36 7.73 14.88
N ASP A 32 10.50 7.58 15.56
CA ASP A 32 10.71 8.20 16.87
C ASP A 32 10.63 9.74 16.78
N GLU A 33 10.28 10.41 17.87
CA GLU A 33 10.04 11.86 17.89
C GLU A 33 11.23 12.68 17.37
N MET A 34 12.46 12.20 17.53
CA MET A 34 13.67 12.87 17.05
C MET A 34 14.00 12.60 15.57
N GLU A 35 13.34 11.62 14.95
CA GLU A 35 13.60 11.17 13.57
C GLU A 35 12.38 11.36 12.64
N GLN A 36 11.32 12.00 13.14
CA GLN A 36 10.11 12.23 12.34
C GLN A 36 10.41 13.10 11.11
N PRO A 37 10.18 12.57 9.90
CA PRO A 37 10.32 13.36 8.68
C PRO A 37 9.20 14.40 8.61
N GLU A 38 9.42 15.47 7.83
CA GLU A 38 8.34 16.42 7.55
C GLU A 38 7.23 15.76 6.73
N LYS A 39 5.97 16.13 7.01
CA LYS A 39 4.81 15.70 6.19
C LYS A 39 5.00 16.01 4.69
N LYS A 40 5.72 17.08 4.36
CA LYS A 40 6.04 17.44 2.97
C LYS A 40 6.99 16.42 2.33
N ALA A 41 8.00 15.95 3.07
CA ALA A 41 8.93 14.92 2.60
C ALA A 41 8.19 13.59 2.40
N LEU A 42 7.32 13.19 3.34
CA LEU A 42 6.48 11.99 3.18
C LEU A 42 5.61 12.05 1.93
N ARG A 43 4.95 13.19 1.67
CA ARG A 43 4.15 13.37 0.45
C ARG A 43 5.00 13.27 -0.83
N ALA A 44 6.19 13.85 -0.83
CA ALA A 44 7.09 13.76 -1.97
C ALA A 44 7.49 12.30 -2.26
N VAL A 45 7.83 11.55 -1.21
CA VAL A 45 8.15 10.12 -1.28
C VAL A 45 6.96 9.29 -1.79
N LEU A 46 5.75 9.56 -1.30
CA LEU A 46 4.53 8.88 -1.77
C LEU A 46 4.24 9.13 -3.25
N GLN A 47 4.46 10.36 -3.71
CA GLN A 47 4.32 10.71 -5.13
C GLN A 47 5.39 10.03 -5.99
N GLU A 48 6.62 9.93 -5.48
CA GLU A 48 7.71 9.22 -6.15
C GLU A 48 7.39 7.73 -6.26
N LEU A 49 6.95 7.09 -5.16
CA LEU A 49 6.51 5.69 -5.16
C LEU A 49 5.33 5.46 -6.13
N SER A 50 4.39 6.39 -6.20
CA SER A 50 3.26 6.32 -7.15
C SER A 50 3.73 6.32 -8.61
N LYS A 51 4.76 7.12 -8.93
CA LYS A 51 5.37 7.13 -10.28
C LYS A 51 6.14 5.86 -10.56
N ASP A 52 6.97 5.40 -9.63
CA ASP A 52 7.78 4.20 -9.79
C ASP A 52 6.93 2.93 -9.97
N TYR A 53 5.72 2.95 -9.39
CA TYR A 53 4.78 1.84 -9.46
C TYR A 53 3.85 1.94 -10.67
N ALA A 54 3.78 3.08 -11.36
CA ALA A 54 2.91 3.25 -12.52
C ALA A 54 3.18 2.22 -13.63
N ASP A 55 4.45 1.80 -13.80
CA ASP A 55 4.87 0.80 -14.79
C ASP A 55 4.95 -0.63 -14.22
N ARG A 56 4.42 -0.88 -13.02
CA ARG A 56 4.45 -2.17 -12.33
C ARG A 56 3.06 -2.79 -12.21
N GLY A 57 3.00 -4.06 -11.79
CA GLY A 57 1.74 -4.75 -11.52
C GLY A 57 0.98 -4.28 -10.28
N ILE A 58 1.49 -3.26 -9.59
CA ILE A 58 0.93 -2.64 -8.38
C ILE A 58 0.98 -1.13 -8.55
N GLU A 59 0.06 -0.41 -7.92
CA GLU A 59 -0.02 1.05 -7.95
C GLU A 59 -0.23 1.60 -6.54
N VAL A 60 0.34 2.78 -6.27
CA VAL A 60 0.05 3.52 -5.04
C VAL A 60 -1.12 4.47 -5.32
N LYS A 61 -2.18 4.35 -4.53
CA LYS A 61 -3.40 5.14 -4.67
C LYS A 61 -3.69 5.96 -3.41
N GLU A 62 -3.96 7.24 -3.64
CA GLU A 62 -4.51 8.15 -2.62
C GLU A 62 -6.03 7.98 -2.54
N VAL A 63 -6.54 7.82 -1.32
CA VAL A 63 -7.95 7.73 -0.97
C VAL A 63 -8.26 8.73 0.15
N ALA A 64 -9.53 8.96 0.45
CA ALA A 64 -9.94 9.92 1.49
C ALA A 64 -9.31 9.63 2.87
N SER A 65 -9.04 8.36 3.19
CA SER A 65 -8.42 7.93 4.45
C SER A 65 -6.89 7.88 4.45
N GLY A 66 -6.22 8.15 3.32
CA GLY A 66 -4.76 8.11 3.21
C GLY A 66 -4.27 7.45 1.93
N TRP A 67 -3.15 6.73 2.03
CA TRP A 67 -2.43 6.13 0.90
C TRP A 67 -2.39 4.61 1.04
N ARG A 68 -2.57 3.87 -0.07
CA ARG A 68 -2.46 2.40 -0.08
C ARG A 68 -1.80 1.89 -1.35
N ILE A 69 -1.25 0.69 -1.29
CA ILE A 69 -0.81 -0.07 -2.46
C ILE A 69 -1.95 -1.00 -2.88
N GLN A 70 -2.25 -1.04 -4.17
CA GLN A 70 -3.24 -1.94 -4.75
C GLN A 70 -2.72 -2.55 -6.06
N VAL A 71 -3.29 -3.67 -6.49
CA VAL A 71 -2.92 -4.29 -7.77
C VAL A 71 -3.39 -3.41 -8.93
N SER A 72 -2.56 -3.28 -9.97
CA SER A 72 -2.91 -2.53 -11.16
C SER A 72 -4.12 -3.17 -11.87
N ARG A 73 -4.92 -2.35 -12.56
CA ARG A 73 -6.08 -2.86 -13.32
C ARG A 73 -5.70 -3.89 -14.36
N GLU A 74 -4.51 -3.74 -14.94
CA GLU A 74 -3.98 -4.68 -15.91
C GLU A 74 -3.73 -6.03 -15.26
N CYS A 75 -3.07 -6.10 -14.11
CA CYS A 75 -2.79 -7.38 -13.45
C CYS A 75 -4.02 -8.02 -12.80
N ALA A 76 -5.06 -7.25 -12.48
CA ALA A 76 -6.24 -7.71 -11.74
C ALA A 76 -6.87 -9.03 -12.24
N PRO A 77 -7.08 -9.29 -13.55
CA PRO A 77 -7.67 -10.53 -14.06
C PRO A 77 -6.80 -11.77 -13.87
N TRP A 78 -5.49 -11.60 -13.70
CA TRP A 78 -4.57 -12.71 -13.42
C TRP A 78 -4.48 -12.98 -11.92
N VAL A 79 -4.38 -11.92 -11.12
CA VAL A 79 -4.28 -12.10 -9.66
C VAL A 79 -5.59 -12.65 -9.11
N SER A 80 -6.76 -12.25 -9.62
CA SER A 80 -8.08 -12.78 -9.19
C SER A 80 -8.19 -14.30 -9.25
N ARG A 81 -7.50 -14.94 -10.20
CA ARG A 81 -7.50 -16.41 -10.39
C ARG A 81 -6.92 -17.17 -9.21
N LEU A 82 -5.99 -16.59 -8.46
CA LEU A 82 -5.42 -17.20 -7.25
C LEU A 82 -6.49 -17.54 -6.20
N TRP A 83 -7.63 -16.84 -6.24
CA TRP A 83 -8.75 -17.06 -5.31
C TRP A 83 -9.94 -17.76 -5.96
N GLU A 84 -10.06 -17.74 -7.29
CA GLU A 84 -11.06 -18.55 -8.02
C GLU A 84 -10.87 -20.06 -7.80
N GLU A 85 -9.63 -20.52 -7.65
CA GLU A 85 -9.34 -21.93 -7.33
C GLU A 85 -9.78 -22.31 -5.90
N LYS A 86 -10.02 -21.33 -5.00
CA LYS A 86 -10.19 -21.60 -3.57
C LYS A 86 -11.62 -21.60 -3.03
N LYS A 87 -12.65 -21.20 -3.79
CA LYS A 87 -14.06 -21.64 -3.59
C LYS A 87 -15.06 -20.93 -4.53
N VAL A 88 -15.91 -21.76 -5.11
CA VAL A 88 -17.21 -21.47 -5.73
C VAL A 88 -18.09 -20.69 -4.73
N ASP A 89 -18.36 -19.42 -4.96
CA ASP A 89 -19.71 -18.92 -5.27
C ASP A 89 -19.67 -17.43 -5.66
N LYS A 90 -20.45 -17.08 -6.68
CA LYS A 90 -20.41 -15.78 -7.35
C LYS A 90 -21.25 -14.76 -6.58
N ASN A 91 -20.64 -13.75 -5.98
CA ASN A 91 -21.32 -12.51 -5.58
C ASN A 91 -20.37 -11.32 -5.69
N GLU A 92 -20.94 -10.15 -6.00
CA GLU A 92 -20.28 -8.91 -6.42
C GLU A 92 -19.39 -8.23 -5.35
N ASP A 93 -19.14 -8.91 -4.22
CA ASP A 93 -18.30 -8.47 -3.10
C ASP A 93 -16.79 -8.67 -3.33
N PHE A 94 -16.39 -9.27 -4.46
CA PHE A 94 -15.02 -9.72 -4.74
C PHE A 94 -13.98 -8.59 -4.83
N ILE A 95 -14.41 -7.37 -5.20
CA ILE A 95 -13.52 -6.19 -5.28
C ILE A 95 -13.10 -5.72 -3.87
N PHE A 96 -13.91 -5.98 -2.83
CA PHE A 96 -13.60 -5.58 -1.46
C PHE A 96 -12.66 -6.58 -0.74
N ILE A 97 -12.66 -7.85 -1.14
CA ILE A 97 -11.85 -8.90 -0.51
C ILE A 97 -10.34 -8.66 -0.70
N PHE A 98 -9.95 -8.01 -1.78
CA PHE A 98 -8.55 -7.65 -2.06
C PHE A 98 -7.92 -6.74 -0.99
N SER A 99 -8.74 -5.97 -0.25
CA SER A 99 -8.24 -5.09 0.81
C SER A 99 -8.15 -5.76 2.18
N PHE A 100 -8.71 -6.97 2.36
CA PHE A 100 -8.83 -7.59 3.70
C PHE A 100 -7.79 -8.68 3.96
N PHE A 101 -7.21 -9.29 2.92
CA PHE A 101 -6.41 -10.51 3.09
C PHE A 101 -4.88 -10.35 3.04
N ILE A 102 -4.35 -9.15 2.80
CA ILE A 102 -2.90 -8.88 2.94
C ILE A 102 -2.47 -8.80 4.42
N VAL A 103 -3.41 -8.66 5.37
CA VAL A 103 -3.08 -8.29 6.78
C VAL A 103 -3.35 -9.39 7.82
N TYR A 104 -4.04 -10.48 7.50
CA TYR A 104 -4.40 -11.49 8.51
C TYR A 104 -3.78 -12.86 8.23
N THR A 105 -2.48 -12.99 8.52
CA THR A 105 -1.88 -14.27 8.95
C THR A 105 -0.69 -13.97 9.86
N LEU A 106 -0.98 -13.65 11.14
CA LEU A 106 -0.41 -14.22 12.36
C LEU A 106 -1.11 -13.61 13.58
#